data_AF-A0A958F3H2-F1
#
_entry.id   AF-A0A958F3H2-F1
#
_cell.length_a   1.000
_cell.length_b   1.000
_cell.length_c   1.000
_cell.angle_alpha   90.00
_cell.angle_beta   90.00
_cell.angle_gamma   90.00
#
_symmetry.space_group_name_H-M   'P 1'
#
loop_
_entity.id
_entity.type
_entity.pdbx_description
1 polymer ?
#
loop_
_entity_poly.entity_id
_entity_poly.type
_entity_poly.pdbx_seq_one_letter_code
_entity_poly.pdbx_strand_id
1 'polypeptide(L)'
;MSTLPTAKRSNRFLELFTNEYNVMLVILLNTLVLFFDEFPTIRQQTSGVLVWIDYGCIVYFLIEAILKIRILGLKGYFSSGWNRFDFAVLVASFPSLLMPFFPAQHMDAFLAVSILRLGRLFRFFRLLRFIPNIQHLITGVKRALRASVGIFFALIILNLALSIGATMLFSDLSPEYFGNPLRSAYSLLKVFTIEGWYEIPDSLTEGKALSWQLGLLRGYFIVSVMIGGILGVSLANAVFVDEMTVDNTYRLERMVSKMHQEMIDMHQKSMAEQQEMLAQMREELRQTQHMIRKK
;
A
#
# COMPACT_ATOMS: atom_id res chain seq x y z
N MET A 1 -2.18 -20.49 9.14
CA MET A 1 -2.09 -21.89 9.65
C MET A 1 -0.98 -22.58 8.86
N SER A 2 0.26 -22.51 9.35
CA SER A 2 1.43 -23.18 8.75
C SER A 2 2.27 -23.71 9.90
N THR A 3 1.99 -24.96 10.27
CA THR A 3 2.67 -25.70 11.33
C THR A 3 4.12 -25.93 10.95
N LEU A 4 5.04 -25.34 11.73
CA LEU A 4 6.47 -25.59 11.64
C LEU A 4 6.76 -27.09 11.85
N PRO A 5 7.69 -27.71 11.10
CA PRO A 5 8.07 -29.10 11.34
C PRO A 5 8.82 -29.20 12.67
N THR A 6 8.40 -30.17 13.48
CA THR A 6 8.91 -30.49 14.81
C THR A 6 10.36 -30.98 14.77
N ALA A 7 11.32 -30.06 14.84
CA ALA A 7 12.71 -30.39 15.14
C ALA A 7 12.88 -30.58 16.66
N LYS A 8 13.00 -31.85 17.02
CA LYS A 8 13.10 -32.44 18.35
C LYS A 8 14.38 -32.01 19.10
N ARG A 9 14.36 -30.83 19.75
CA ARG A 9 15.00 -30.45 21.03
C ARG A 9 14.62 -28.99 21.32
N SER A 10 13.41 -28.77 21.84
CA SER A 10 12.94 -27.44 22.21
C SER A 10 13.75 -26.90 23.38
N ASN A 11 14.73 -26.06 23.07
CA ASN A 11 15.35 -25.19 24.07
C ASN A 11 14.35 -24.05 24.30
N ARG A 12 13.77 -23.96 25.52
CA ARG A 12 12.88 -22.85 25.94
C ARG A 12 13.43 -21.46 25.58
N PHE A 13 14.76 -21.32 25.51
CA PHE A 13 15.46 -20.12 25.08
C PHE A 13 15.19 -19.75 23.61
N LEU A 14 15.12 -20.72 22.70
CA LEU A 14 14.81 -20.50 21.29
C LEU A 14 13.37 -20.03 21.12
N GLU A 15 12.44 -20.65 21.85
CA GLU A 15 11.03 -20.26 21.83
C GLU A 15 10.83 -18.85 22.40
N LEU A 16 11.52 -18.48 23.49
CA LEU A 16 11.42 -17.15 24.08
C LEU A 16 11.86 -16.04 23.10
N PHE A 17 13.03 -16.20 22.46
CA PHE A 17 13.57 -15.17 21.55
C PHE A 17 12.88 -15.14 20.17
N THR A 18 12.33 -16.27 19.74
CA THR A 18 11.68 -16.39 18.41
C THR A 18 10.16 -16.18 18.48
N ASN A 19 9.57 -16.13 19.68
CA ASN A 19 8.13 -15.89 19.86
C ASN A 19 7.73 -14.56 19.25
N GLU A 20 6.76 -14.60 18.34
CA GLU A 20 6.23 -13.44 17.63
C GLU A 20 5.76 -12.33 18.58
N TYR A 21 5.15 -12.68 19.71
CA TYR A 21 4.69 -11.72 20.71
C TYR A 21 5.87 -10.95 21.35
N ASN A 22 6.96 -11.64 21.68
CA ASN A 22 8.14 -11.01 22.28
C ASN A 22 8.85 -10.11 21.26
N VAL A 23 8.97 -10.56 20.01
CA VAL A 23 9.54 -9.74 18.95
C VAL A 23 8.69 -8.49 18.71
N MET A 24 7.36 -8.61 18.74
CA MET A 24 6.45 -7.47 18.64
C MET A 24 6.67 -6.48 19.79
N LEU A 25 6.77 -6.96 21.04
CA LEU A 25 7.01 -6.13 22.21
C LEU A 25 8.34 -5.37 22.10
N VAL A 26 9.41 -6.03 21.65
CA VAL A 26 10.71 -5.39 21.45
C VAL A 26 10.65 -4.34 20.32
N ILE A 27 9.91 -4.58 19.24
CA ILE A 27 9.69 -3.57 18.19
C ILE A 27 8.93 -2.37 18.75
N LEU A 28 7.88 -2.61 19.55
CA LEU A 28 7.10 -1.55 20.19
C LEU A 28 7.96 -0.74 21.18
N LEU A 29 8.79 -1.40 21.98
CA LEU A 29 9.73 -0.74 22.88
C LEU A 29 10.71 0.13 22.08
N ASN A 30 11.32 -0.43 21.03
CA ASN A 30 12.26 0.30 20.18
C ASN A 30 11.60 1.52 19.51
N THR A 31 10.34 1.36 19.11
CA THR A 31 9.49 2.40 18.53
C THR A 31 9.30 3.56 19.51
N LEU A 32 8.91 3.24 20.75
CA LEU A 32 8.68 4.25 21.78
C LEU A 32 9.97 4.97 22.17
N VAL A 33 11.08 4.23 22.28
CA VAL A 33 12.40 4.82 22.55
C VAL A 33 12.77 5.84 21.48
N LEU A 34 12.59 5.51 20.19
CA LEU A 34 12.89 6.45 19.10
C LEU A 34 11.96 7.66 19.12
N PHE A 35 10.67 7.47 19.42
CA PHE A 35 9.73 8.57 19.55
C PHE A 35 10.10 9.53 20.69
N PHE A 36 10.52 9.01 21.84
CA PHE A 36 10.93 9.82 22.98
C PHE A 36 12.29 10.50 22.80
N ASP A 37 13.22 9.89 22.05
CA ASP A 37 14.54 10.47 21.77
C ASP A 37 14.48 11.79 20.97
N GLU A 38 13.41 11.99 20.20
CA GLU A 38 13.21 13.23 19.42
C GLU A 38 12.69 14.42 20.26
N PHE A 39 12.27 14.21 21.51
CA PHE A 39 11.92 15.33 22.40
C PHE A 39 13.19 15.99 22.96
N PRO A 40 13.41 17.31 22.75
CA PRO A 40 14.65 17.98 23.17
C PRO A 40 14.93 17.86 24.67
N THR A 41 13.90 18.00 25.50
CA THR A 41 13.98 17.91 26.97
C THR A 41 14.39 16.51 27.43
N ILE A 42 13.83 15.47 26.79
CA ILE A 42 14.09 14.07 27.15
C ILE A 42 15.50 13.67 26.69
N ARG A 43 15.88 14.07 25.48
CA ARG A 43 17.22 13.82 24.93
C ARG A 43 18.33 14.38 25.80
N GLN A 44 18.16 15.59 26.35
CA GLN A 44 19.18 16.18 27.23
C GLN A 44 19.32 15.44 28.57
N GLN A 45 18.23 14.88 29.12
CA GLN A 45 18.23 14.24 30.44
C GLN A 45 18.50 12.73 30.41
N THR A 46 18.14 12.05 29.32
CA THR A 46 18.12 10.57 29.27
C THR A 46 18.77 9.96 28.02
N SER A 47 19.42 10.77 27.16
CA SER A 47 20.04 10.29 25.90
C SER A 47 20.90 9.05 26.06
N GLY A 48 21.72 8.97 27.12
CA GLY A 48 22.56 7.81 27.36
C GLY A 48 21.77 6.51 27.48
N VAL A 49 20.71 6.50 28.30
CA VAL A 49 19.90 5.29 28.55
C VAL A 49 19.11 4.89 27.30
N LEU A 50 18.49 5.85 26.60
CA LEU A 50 17.71 5.56 25.39
C LEU A 50 18.59 4.98 24.28
N VAL A 51 19.81 5.49 24.11
CA VAL A 51 20.78 4.97 23.14
C VAL A 51 21.19 3.53 23.47
N TRP A 52 21.42 3.20 24.75
CA TRP A 52 21.71 1.83 25.16
C TRP A 52 20.55 0.87 24.90
N ILE A 53 19.31 1.31 25.13
CA ILE A 53 18.12 0.51 24.82
C ILE A 53 18.02 0.28 23.30
N ASP A 54 18.27 1.31 22.46
CA ASP A 54 18.27 1.15 21.01
C ASP A 54 19.31 0.12 20.54
N TYR A 55 20.53 0.19 21.07
CA TYR A 55 21.56 -0.81 20.79
C TYR A 55 21.16 -2.22 21.25
N GLY A 56 20.55 -2.33 22.43
CA GLY A 56 19.99 -3.59 22.93
C GLY A 56 18.96 -4.19 21.99
N CYS A 57 18.06 -3.37 21.43
CA CYS A 57 17.06 -3.81 20.45
C CYS A 57 17.71 -4.30 19.16
N ILE A 58 18.73 -3.60 18.63
CA ILE A 58 19.46 -4.05 17.43
C ILE A 58 20.11 -5.41 17.65
N VAL A 59 20.77 -5.59 18.81
CA VAL A 59 21.40 -6.87 19.19
C VAL A 59 20.34 -7.97 19.32
N TYR A 60 19.20 -7.68 19.92
CA TYR A 60 18.08 -8.63 20.00
C TYR A 60 17.64 -9.09 18.60
N PHE A 61 17.43 -8.16 17.66
CA PHE A 61 17.04 -8.51 16.29
C PHE A 61 18.13 -9.26 15.52
N LEU A 62 19.41 -8.99 15.80
CA LEU A 62 20.51 -9.75 15.24
C LEU A 62 20.50 -11.20 15.72
N ILE A 63 20.31 -11.41 17.03
CA ILE A 63 20.20 -12.75 17.61
C ILE A 63 18.98 -13.48 17.04
N GLU A 64 17.82 -12.82 16.98
CA GLU A 64 16.59 -13.38 16.40
C GLU A 64 16.79 -13.82 14.95
N ALA A 65 17.43 -12.99 14.11
CA ALA A 65 17.71 -13.33 12.73
C ALA A 65 18.67 -14.54 12.61
N ILE A 66 19.74 -14.58 13.41
CA ILE A 66 20.68 -15.70 13.42
C ILE A 66 19.97 -17.00 13.83
N LEU A 67 19.15 -16.97 14.89
CA LEU A 67 18.41 -18.13 15.36
C LEU A 67 17.44 -18.64 14.30
N LYS A 68 16.68 -17.75 13.65
CA LYS A 68 15.77 -18.11 12.55
C LYS A 68 16.51 -18.71 11.35
N ILE A 69 17.67 -18.17 10.98
CA ILE A 69 18.51 -18.72 9.91
C ILE A 69 19.02 -20.11 10.26
N ARG A 70 19.39 -20.36 11.52
CA ARG A 70 19.83 -21.68 11.99
C ARG A 70 18.71 -22.72 11.95
N ILE A 71 17.48 -22.33 12.31
CA ILE A 71 16.32 -23.25 12.36
C ILE A 71 15.77 -23.53 10.96
N LEU A 72 15.59 -22.50 10.14
CA LEU A 72 14.93 -22.60 8.82
C LEU A 72 15.93 -22.90 7.69
N GLY A 73 17.23 -22.75 7.94
CA GLY A 73 18.26 -22.70 6.91
C GLY A 73 18.23 -21.40 6.11
N LEU A 74 19.33 -21.07 5.42
CA LEU A 74 19.43 -19.86 4.59
C LEU A 74 18.32 -19.79 3.54
N LYS A 75 18.10 -20.87 2.78
CA LYS A 75 17.04 -20.89 1.75
C LYS A 75 15.63 -20.75 2.33
N GLY A 76 15.37 -21.35 3.50
CA GLY A 76 14.06 -21.25 4.16
C GLY A 76 13.80 -19.85 4.74
N TYR A 77 14.80 -19.23 5.36
CA TYR A 77 14.70 -17.88 5.90
C TYR A 77 14.38 -16.86 4.80
N PHE A 78 15.16 -16.88 3.70
CA PHE A 78 15.01 -15.93 2.59
C PHE A 78 13.83 -16.24 1.67
N SER A 79 13.10 -17.34 1.85
CA SER A 79 11.87 -17.62 1.11
C SER A 79 10.71 -16.70 1.54
N SER A 80 10.62 -16.41 2.85
CA SER A 80 9.60 -15.53 3.42
C SER A 80 9.88 -14.05 3.12
N GLY A 81 8.92 -13.35 2.50
CA GLY A 81 9.04 -11.93 2.21
C GLY A 81 9.24 -11.05 3.45
N TRP A 82 8.62 -11.42 4.57
CA TRP A 82 8.75 -10.68 5.83
C TRP A 82 10.12 -10.85 6.48
N ASN A 83 10.68 -12.06 6.46
CA ASN A 83 12.05 -12.31 6.96
C ASN A 83 13.09 -11.56 6.11
N ARG A 84 12.90 -11.48 4.79
CA ARG A 84 13.74 -10.66 3.90
C ARG A 84 13.68 -9.18 4.26
N PHE A 85 12.47 -8.67 4.50
CA PHE A 85 12.25 -7.29 4.91
C PHE A 85 12.93 -7.00 6.26
N ASP A 86 12.70 -7.83 7.27
CA ASP A 86 13.29 -7.65 8.61
C ASP A 86 14.82 -7.67 8.56
N PHE A 87 15.40 -8.57 7.75
CA PHE A 87 16.84 -8.62 7.51
C PHE A 87 17.36 -7.37 6.80
N ALA A 88 16.66 -6.87 5.77
CA ALA A 88 17.05 -5.64 5.09
C ALA A 88 17.05 -4.44 6.05
N VAL A 89 16.04 -4.32 6.90
CA VAL A 89 15.97 -3.28 7.94
C VAL A 89 17.08 -3.45 8.98
N LEU A 90 17.45 -4.70 9.30
CA LEU A 90 18.55 -5.00 10.23
C LEU A 90 19.88 -4.53 9.62
N VAL A 91 20.14 -4.86 8.36
CA VAL A 91 21.33 -4.41 7.61
C VAL A 91 21.38 -2.88 7.54
N ALA A 92 20.26 -2.22 7.21
CA ALA A 92 20.16 -0.77 7.17
C ALA A 92 20.41 -0.11 8.54
N SER A 93 20.27 -0.86 9.63
CA SER A 93 20.48 -0.37 11.00
C SER A 93 21.94 -0.37 11.44
N PHE A 94 22.80 -1.21 10.86
CA PHE A 94 24.21 -1.34 11.25
C PHE A 94 25.05 -0.07 11.04
N PRO A 95 24.94 0.66 9.92
CA PRO A 95 25.69 1.91 9.74
C PRO A 95 25.43 2.92 10.86
N SER A 96 24.22 2.92 11.43
CA SER A 96 23.86 3.80 12.53
C SER A 96 24.52 3.43 13.87
N LEU A 97 25.01 2.19 14.00
CA LEU A 97 25.76 1.69 15.16
C LEU A 97 27.25 2.02 15.04
N LEU A 98 27.75 2.17 13.81
CA LEU A 98 29.13 2.57 13.53
C LEU A 98 29.33 4.09 13.55
N MET A 99 28.25 4.88 13.57
CA MET A 99 28.29 6.36 13.60
C MET A 99 29.22 6.96 14.68
N PRO A 100 29.23 6.46 15.94
CA PRO A 100 30.13 7.00 16.98
C PRO A 100 31.63 6.84 16.66
N PHE A 101 31.97 5.92 15.75
CA PHE A 101 33.34 5.60 15.37
C PHE A 101 33.81 6.36 14.10
N PHE A 102 32.90 7.02 13.39
CA PHE A 102 33.22 7.84 12.22
C PHE A 102 33.11 9.34 12.57
N PRO A 103 34.23 10.07 12.70
CA PRO A 103 34.18 11.49 12.98
C PRO A 103 33.54 12.26 11.81
N ALA A 104 32.50 13.05 12.11
CA ALA A 104 31.72 13.82 11.15
C ALA A 104 32.46 15.10 10.71
N GLN A 105 33.59 14.94 10.02
CA GLN A 105 34.48 16.05 9.66
C GLN A 105 34.13 16.71 8.30
N HIS A 106 33.19 16.14 7.54
CA HIS A 106 32.82 16.62 6.20
C HIS A 106 31.31 16.89 6.11
N MET A 107 30.91 17.98 5.43
CA MET A 107 29.50 18.37 5.27
C MET A 107 28.67 17.29 4.56
N ASP A 108 29.27 16.52 3.64
CA ASP A 108 28.63 15.36 3.01
C ASP A 108 28.34 14.24 4.02
N ALA A 109 29.19 14.12 5.05
CA ALA A 109 28.96 13.18 6.14
C ALA A 109 27.74 13.61 6.99
N PHE A 110 27.41 14.90 7.09
CA PHE A 110 26.22 15.34 7.84
C PHE A 110 24.91 14.88 7.18
N LEU A 111 24.79 15.04 5.85
CA LEU A 111 23.62 14.55 5.11
C LEU A 111 23.55 13.02 5.14
N ALA A 112 24.68 12.32 4.92
CA ALA A 112 24.72 10.86 5.00
C ALA A 112 24.34 10.36 6.39
N VAL A 113 24.86 10.98 7.45
CA VAL A 113 24.51 10.66 8.85
C VAL A 113 23.03 10.92 9.13
N SER A 114 22.46 12.00 8.60
CA SER A 114 21.02 12.31 8.77
C SER A 114 20.14 11.27 8.08
N ILE A 115 20.48 10.87 6.86
CA ILE A 115 19.76 9.80 6.13
C ILE A 115 19.87 8.46 6.86
N LEU A 116 21.05 8.13 7.41
CA LEU A 116 21.25 6.90 8.20
C LEU A 116 20.45 6.92 9.52
N ARG A 117 20.27 8.09 10.14
CA ARG A 117 19.37 8.26 11.29
C ARG A 117 17.92 8.04 10.90
N LEU A 118 17.47 8.61 9.78
CA LEU A 118 16.14 8.36 9.22
C LEU A 118 15.95 6.88 8.85
N GLY A 119 17.02 6.16 8.52
CA GLY A 119 16.99 4.71 8.31
C GLY A 119 16.47 3.91 9.51
N ARG A 120 16.59 4.44 10.73
CA ARG A 120 16.04 3.83 11.95
C ARG A 120 14.51 3.81 11.92
N LEU A 121 13.87 4.75 11.21
CA LEU A 121 12.42 4.77 11.02
C LEU A 121 11.93 3.51 10.28
N PHE A 122 12.78 2.86 9.48
CA PHE A 122 12.37 1.62 8.81
C PHE A 122 12.05 0.48 9.79
N ARG A 123 12.58 0.53 11.02
CA ARG A 123 12.25 -0.44 12.07
C ARG A 123 10.79 -0.39 12.48
N PHE A 124 10.14 0.77 12.41
CA PHE A 124 8.70 0.92 12.66
C PHE A 124 7.87 0.06 11.71
N PHE A 125 8.27 0.00 10.43
CA PHE A 125 7.56 -0.79 9.43
C PHE A 125 7.63 -2.30 9.69
N ARG A 126 8.49 -2.78 10.59
CA ARG A 126 8.45 -4.19 11.04
C ARG A 126 7.15 -4.53 11.75
N LEU A 127 6.46 -3.55 12.33
CA LEU A 127 5.12 -3.74 12.91
C LEU A 127 4.09 -4.17 11.85
N LEU A 128 4.31 -3.81 10.57
CA LEU A 128 3.38 -4.17 9.48
C LEU A 128 3.24 -5.69 9.33
N ARG A 129 4.28 -6.47 9.67
CA ARG A 129 4.23 -7.94 9.55
C ARG A 129 3.21 -8.59 10.50
N PHE A 130 2.83 -7.88 11.57
CA PHE A 130 1.85 -8.34 12.56
C PHE A 130 0.42 -7.91 12.22
N ILE A 131 0.24 -7.04 11.22
CA ILE A 131 -1.10 -6.67 10.77
C ILE A 131 -1.76 -7.91 10.14
N PRO A 132 -2.95 -8.31 10.62
CA PRO A 132 -3.64 -9.46 10.05
C PRO A 132 -3.97 -9.18 8.58
N ASN A 133 -3.76 -10.18 7.72
CA ASN A 133 -4.05 -10.10 6.28
C ASN A 133 -3.31 -8.97 5.52
N ILE A 134 -2.18 -8.48 6.04
CA ILE A 134 -1.37 -7.44 5.38
C ILE A 134 -0.98 -7.77 3.94
N GLN A 135 -0.78 -9.05 3.60
CA GLN A 135 -0.49 -9.47 2.23
C GLN A 135 -1.66 -9.18 1.28
N HIS A 136 -2.90 -9.37 1.76
CA HIS A 136 -4.11 -9.03 1.02
C HIS A 136 -4.21 -7.52 0.83
N LEU A 137 -3.95 -6.73 1.88
CA LEU A 137 -3.92 -5.26 1.79
C LEU A 137 -2.88 -4.77 0.77
N ILE A 138 -1.64 -5.25 0.86
CA ILE A 138 -0.56 -4.89 -0.07
C ILE A 138 -0.92 -5.29 -1.50
N THR A 139 -1.52 -6.47 -1.69
CA THR A 139 -1.92 -6.94 -3.02
C THR A 139 -3.06 -6.09 -3.59
N GLY A 140 -4.04 -5.71 -2.76
CA GLY A 140 -5.11 -4.78 -3.14
C GLY A 140 -4.57 -3.42 -3.55
N VAL A 141 -3.66 -2.84 -2.76
CA VAL A 141 -3.00 -1.56 -3.08
C VAL A 141 -2.21 -1.67 -4.40
N LYS A 142 -1.42 -2.73 -4.58
CA LYS A 142 -0.65 -2.95 -5.82
C LYS A 142 -1.54 -3.05 -7.05
N ARG A 143 -2.66 -3.75 -6.92
CA ARG A 143 -3.63 -3.88 -8.03
C ARG A 143 -4.22 -2.52 -8.38
N ALA A 144 -4.69 -1.79 -7.37
CA ALA A 144 -5.33 -0.51 -7.61
C ALA A 144 -4.34 0.53 -8.17
N LEU A 145 -3.11 0.55 -7.65
CA LEU A 145 -2.02 1.34 -8.24
C LEU A 145 -1.79 0.97 -9.71
N ARG A 146 -1.73 -0.33 -10.04
CA ARG A 146 -1.53 -0.81 -11.43
C ARG A 146 -2.59 -0.29 -12.38
N ALA A 147 -3.86 -0.33 -11.99
CA ALA A 147 -4.95 0.17 -12.82
C ALA A 147 -4.90 1.69 -13.00
N SER A 148 -4.52 2.43 -11.96
CA SER A 148 -4.43 3.89 -12.02
C SER A 148 -3.12 4.42 -12.64
N VAL A 149 -2.12 3.58 -12.96
CA VAL A 149 -0.82 4.04 -13.51
C VAL A 149 -1.01 4.93 -14.74
N GLY A 150 -1.90 4.54 -15.66
CA GLY A 150 -2.13 5.31 -16.89
C GLY A 150 -2.63 6.73 -16.62
N ILE A 151 -3.50 6.90 -15.62
CA ILE A 151 -4.05 8.21 -15.25
C ILE A 151 -3.02 9.03 -14.49
N PHE A 152 -2.28 8.43 -13.56
CA PHE A 152 -1.17 9.13 -12.91
C PHE A 152 -0.15 9.63 -13.93
N PHE A 153 0.16 8.83 -14.95
CA PHE A 153 1.05 9.23 -16.02
C PHE A 153 0.45 10.37 -16.86
N ALA A 154 -0.83 10.30 -17.21
CA ALA A 154 -1.53 11.39 -17.90
C ALA A 154 -1.55 12.70 -17.09
N LEU A 155 -1.76 12.63 -15.77
CA LEU A 155 -1.70 13.79 -14.87
C LEU A 155 -0.30 14.39 -14.76
N ILE A 156 0.74 13.56 -14.74
CA ILE A 156 2.13 14.03 -14.78
C ILE A 156 2.43 14.74 -16.10
N ILE A 157 2.01 14.18 -17.24
CA ILE A 157 2.17 14.83 -18.55
C ILE A 157 1.41 16.16 -18.59
N LEU A 158 0.16 16.17 -18.11
CA LEU A 158 -0.64 17.39 -18.02
C LEU A 158 0.05 18.45 -17.14
N ASN A 159 0.54 18.05 -15.96
CA ASN A 159 1.26 18.96 -15.07
C ASN A 159 2.53 19.51 -15.72
N LEU A 160 3.28 18.68 -16.47
CA LEU A 160 4.46 19.13 -17.19
C LEU A 160 4.11 20.12 -18.31
N ALA A 161 3.07 19.83 -19.09
CA ALA A 161 2.59 20.71 -20.17
C ALA A 161 2.13 22.07 -19.62
N LEU A 162 1.34 22.05 -18.54
CA LEU A 162 0.92 23.27 -17.86
C LEU A 162 2.14 24.00 -17.26
N SER A 163 3.05 23.28 -16.62
CA SER A 163 4.26 23.89 -16.03
C SER A 163 5.11 24.65 -17.04
N ILE A 164 5.32 24.09 -18.23
CA ILE A 164 6.03 24.77 -19.31
C ILE A 164 5.27 26.03 -19.74
N GLY A 165 3.94 25.93 -19.91
CA GLY A 165 3.09 27.08 -20.21
C GLY A 165 3.15 28.18 -19.15
N ALA A 166 3.06 27.82 -17.86
CA ALA A 166 3.14 28.76 -16.75
C ALA A 166 4.51 29.44 -16.67
N THR A 167 5.60 28.71 -16.92
CA THR A 167 6.94 29.27 -17.00
C THR A 167 7.04 30.29 -18.14
N MET A 168 6.51 29.96 -19.32
CA MET A 168 6.52 30.86 -20.48
C MET A 168 5.67 32.12 -20.29
N LEU A 169 4.56 32.01 -19.56
CA LEU A 169 3.58 33.10 -19.40
C LEU A 169 3.85 33.99 -18.18
N PHE A 170 4.43 33.44 -17.11
CA PHE A 170 4.50 34.10 -15.80
C PHE A 170 5.89 34.15 -15.17
N SER A 171 6.94 33.69 -15.86
CA SER A 171 8.32 33.75 -15.33
C SER A 171 8.74 35.16 -14.95
N ASP A 172 8.39 36.17 -15.75
CA ASP A 172 8.68 37.58 -15.46
C ASP A 172 7.83 38.14 -14.31
N LEU A 173 6.63 37.62 -14.10
CA LEU A 173 5.71 38.08 -13.05
C LEU A 173 6.13 37.58 -11.67
N SER A 174 6.53 36.31 -11.58
CA SER A 174 7.05 35.72 -10.35
C SER A 174 8.07 34.62 -10.65
N PRO A 175 9.37 34.97 -10.67
CA PRO A 175 10.45 33.99 -10.81
C PRO A 175 10.51 32.98 -9.65
N GLU A 176 9.93 33.31 -8.50
CA GLU A 176 9.86 32.42 -7.33
C GLU A 176 9.01 31.19 -7.63
N TYR A 177 7.79 31.38 -8.14
CA TYR A 177 6.87 30.29 -8.45
C TYR A 177 7.07 29.72 -9.85
N PHE A 178 7.43 30.55 -10.84
CA PHE A 178 7.42 30.19 -12.25
C PHE A 178 8.76 30.36 -12.98
N GLY A 179 9.87 30.58 -12.25
CA GLY A 179 11.17 30.85 -12.86
C GLY A 179 11.77 29.68 -13.66
N ASN A 180 11.30 28.44 -13.44
CA ASN A 180 11.67 27.29 -14.26
C ASN A 180 10.57 26.22 -14.25
N PRO A 181 10.59 25.26 -15.20
CA PRO A 181 9.55 24.23 -15.28
C PRO A 181 9.46 23.30 -14.06
N LEU A 182 10.50 23.14 -13.25
CA LEU A 182 10.40 22.32 -12.03
C LEU A 182 9.67 23.06 -10.91
N ARG A 183 9.94 24.35 -10.75
CA ARG A 183 9.24 25.22 -9.79
C ARG A 183 7.77 25.42 -10.19
N SER A 184 7.52 25.66 -11.47
CA SER A 184 6.17 25.75 -12.03
C SER A 184 5.40 24.44 -11.84
N ALA A 185 6.04 23.28 -12.04
CA ALA A 185 5.43 21.97 -11.84
C ALA A 185 5.02 21.76 -10.37
N TYR A 186 5.90 22.10 -9.42
CA TYR A 186 5.58 22.05 -7.99
C TYR A 186 4.42 22.99 -7.62
N SER A 187 4.44 24.23 -8.12
CA SER A 187 3.37 25.22 -7.88
C SER A 187 2.02 24.73 -8.40
N LEU A 188 1.98 24.16 -9.61
CA LEU A 188 0.75 23.63 -10.22
C LEU A 188 0.33 22.27 -9.65
N LEU A 189 1.27 21.47 -9.13
CA LEU A 189 0.94 20.22 -8.46
C LEU A 189 0.13 20.49 -7.18
N LYS A 190 0.45 21.55 -6.44
CA LYS A 190 -0.37 22.00 -5.29
C LYS A 190 -1.80 22.31 -5.73
N VAL A 191 -1.97 23.01 -6.85
CA VAL A 191 -3.29 23.35 -7.43
C VAL A 191 -4.11 22.10 -7.78
N PHE A 192 -3.48 21.02 -8.23
CA PHE A 192 -4.18 19.76 -8.57
C PHE A 192 -4.79 19.08 -7.34
N THR A 193 -4.32 19.38 -6.13
CA THR A 193 -4.92 18.87 -4.89
C THR A 193 -6.19 19.63 -4.49
N ILE A 194 -6.53 20.71 -5.20
CA ILE A 194 -7.67 21.61 -4.94
C ILE A 194 -7.54 22.39 -3.61
N GLU A 195 -6.50 22.12 -2.81
CA GLU A 195 -6.20 22.92 -1.62
C GLU A 195 -5.31 24.12 -1.95
N GLY A 196 -5.66 25.28 -1.41
CA GLY A 196 -4.86 26.51 -1.55
C GLY A 196 -4.65 26.98 -3.00
N TRP A 197 -5.49 26.55 -3.94
CA TRP A 197 -5.31 26.85 -5.38
C TRP A 197 -5.36 28.35 -5.71
N TYR A 198 -6.02 29.14 -4.85
CA TYR A 198 -6.16 30.59 -4.99
C TYR A 198 -4.99 31.37 -4.37
N GLU A 199 -4.18 30.75 -3.49
CA GLU A 199 -3.16 31.46 -2.71
C GLU A 199 -2.07 32.10 -3.57
N ILE A 200 -1.60 31.39 -4.60
CA ILE A 200 -0.55 31.90 -5.51
C ILE A 200 -1.10 33.06 -6.36
N PRO A 201 -2.27 32.94 -7.04
CA PRO A 201 -2.87 34.08 -7.73
C PRO A 201 -3.17 35.27 -6.81
N ASP A 202 -3.68 35.04 -5.60
CA ASP A 202 -4.09 36.11 -4.69
C ASP A 202 -2.87 36.86 -4.14
N SER A 203 -1.84 36.15 -3.67
CA SER A 203 -0.58 36.77 -3.22
C SER A 203 0.12 37.61 -4.31
N LEU A 204 -0.03 37.23 -5.58
CA LEU A 204 0.54 37.98 -6.70
C LEU A 204 -0.31 39.18 -7.16
N THR A 205 -1.59 39.20 -6.79
CA THR A 205 -2.56 40.24 -7.16
C THR A 205 -2.90 41.21 -6.03
N GLU A 206 -2.55 40.88 -4.79
CA GLU A 206 -2.79 41.71 -3.62
C GLU A 206 -2.17 43.10 -3.78
N GLY A 207 -2.98 44.15 -3.60
CA GLY A 207 -2.55 45.55 -3.71
C GLY A 207 -2.25 46.07 -5.12
N LYS A 208 -2.47 45.28 -6.19
CA LYS A 208 -2.23 45.69 -7.59
C LYS A 208 -3.53 46.00 -8.33
N ALA A 209 -3.51 47.02 -9.19
CA ALA A 209 -4.62 47.31 -10.10
C ALA A 209 -4.82 46.17 -11.10
N LEU A 210 -6.07 45.91 -11.48
CA LEU A 210 -6.44 44.83 -12.40
C LEU A 210 -5.69 45.01 -13.73
N SER A 211 -4.70 44.14 -13.97
CA SER A 211 -3.92 44.09 -15.20
C SER A 211 -4.32 42.86 -16.01
N TRP A 212 -4.26 42.93 -17.33
CA TRP A 212 -4.66 41.81 -18.19
C TRP A 212 -3.88 40.52 -17.86
N GLN A 213 -2.58 40.66 -17.56
CA GLN A 213 -1.69 39.57 -17.15
C GLN A 213 -2.12 38.90 -15.84
N LEU A 214 -2.65 39.68 -14.88
CA LEU A 214 -3.17 39.18 -13.62
C LEU A 214 -4.52 38.44 -13.81
N GLY A 215 -5.34 38.94 -14.73
CA GLY A 215 -6.55 38.22 -15.16
C GLY A 215 -6.22 36.88 -15.82
N LEU A 216 -5.22 36.86 -16.71
CA LEU A 216 -4.73 35.65 -17.36
C LEU A 216 -4.14 34.66 -16.34
N LEU A 217 -3.41 35.12 -15.32
CA LEU A 217 -2.93 34.27 -14.21
C LEU A 217 -4.09 33.57 -13.48
N ARG A 218 -5.11 34.32 -13.07
CA ARG A 218 -6.30 33.76 -12.40
C ARG A 218 -7.03 32.77 -13.30
N GLY A 219 -7.24 33.13 -14.57
CA GLY A 219 -7.87 32.24 -15.55
C GLY A 219 -7.09 30.94 -15.77
N TYR A 220 -5.77 31.04 -15.84
CA TYR A 220 -4.87 29.89 -15.97
C TYR A 220 -4.99 28.92 -14.81
N PHE A 221 -5.01 29.44 -13.57
CA PHE A 221 -5.20 28.64 -12.37
C PHE A 221 -6.59 28.01 -12.30
N ILE A 222 -7.65 28.75 -12.66
CA ILE A 222 -9.02 28.20 -12.74
C ILE A 222 -9.07 27.02 -13.71
N VAL A 223 -8.51 27.16 -14.92
CA VAL A 223 -8.47 26.07 -15.91
C VAL A 223 -7.65 24.89 -15.39
N SER A 224 -6.53 25.16 -14.72
CA SER A 224 -5.67 24.12 -14.12
C SER A 224 -6.39 23.33 -13.04
N VAL A 225 -7.18 23.99 -12.18
CA VAL A 225 -8.03 23.32 -11.17
C VAL A 225 -9.12 22.49 -11.83
N MET A 226 -9.81 23.04 -12.84
CA MET A 226 -10.89 22.32 -13.52
C MET A 226 -10.38 21.03 -14.17
N ILE A 227 -9.30 21.12 -14.95
CA ILE A 227 -8.79 19.98 -15.73
C ILE A 227 -7.97 19.03 -14.85
N GLY A 228 -6.97 19.53 -14.14
CA GLY A 228 -6.04 18.69 -13.38
C GLY A 228 -6.57 18.26 -12.01
N GLY A 229 -7.21 19.18 -11.29
CA GLY A 229 -7.80 18.91 -9.99
C GLY A 229 -9.11 18.15 -10.09
N ILE A 230 -10.18 18.83 -10.51
CA ILE A 230 -11.53 18.27 -10.47
C ILE A 230 -11.66 17.09 -11.44
N LEU A 231 -11.43 17.30 -12.74
CA LEU A 231 -11.60 16.25 -13.74
C LEU A 231 -10.50 15.18 -13.61
N GLY A 232 -9.26 15.60 -13.40
CA GLY A 232 -8.13 14.68 -13.29
C GLY A 232 -8.21 13.73 -12.10
N VAL A 233 -8.44 14.27 -10.89
CA VAL A 233 -8.56 13.44 -9.68
C VAL A 233 -9.86 12.63 -9.69
N SER A 234 -10.97 13.18 -10.17
CA SER A 234 -12.23 12.41 -10.28
C SER A 234 -12.10 11.24 -11.25
N LEU A 235 -11.42 11.41 -12.39
CA LEU A 235 -11.13 10.31 -13.32
C LEU A 235 -10.25 9.24 -12.67
N ALA A 236 -9.20 9.65 -11.95
CA ALA A 236 -8.33 8.74 -11.21
C ALA A 236 -9.12 7.90 -10.20
N ASN A 237 -10.01 8.54 -9.44
CA ASN A 237 -10.90 7.87 -8.49
C ASN A 237 -11.90 6.95 -9.19
N ALA A 238 -12.48 7.37 -10.32
CA ALA A 238 -13.44 6.56 -11.07
C ALA A 238 -12.80 5.24 -11.56
N VAL A 239 -11.61 5.31 -12.15
CA VAL A 239 -10.89 4.11 -12.61
C VAL A 239 -10.40 3.24 -11.46
N PHE A 240 -9.99 3.86 -10.35
CA PHE A 240 -9.67 3.12 -9.13
C PHE A 240 -10.88 2.30 -8.63
N VAL A 241 -12.06 2.94 -8.56
CA VAL A 241 -13.29 2.28 -8.13
C VAL A 241 -13.71 1.19 -9.11
N ASP A 242 -13.66 1.47 -10.42
CA ASP A 242 -13.97 0.49 -11.46
C ASP A 242 -13.11 -0.77 -11.29
N GLU A 243 -11.77 -0.62 -11.22
CA GLU A 243 -10.85 -1.74 -11.01
C GLU A 243 -11.15 -2.54 -9.73
N MET A 244 -11.46 -1.85 -8.62
CA MET A 244 -11.77 -2.52 -7.35
C MET A 244 -13.12 -3.25 -7.38
N THR A 245 -14.08 -2.80 -8.19
CA THR A 245 -15.40 -3.43 -8.31
C THR A 245 -15.46 -4.56 -9.33
N VAL A 246 -14.56 -4.56 -10.32
CA VAL A 246 -14.47 -5.58 -11.39
C VAL A 246 -14.45 -7.02 -10.83
N ASP A 247 -13.70 -7.27 -9.75
CA ASP A 247 -13.65 -8.60 -9.12
C ASP A 247 -14.98 -9.02 -8.49
N ASN A 248 -15.66 -8.08 -7.85
CA ASN A 248 -16.96 -8.35 -7.22
C ASN A 248 -18.00 -8.67 -8.30
N THR A 249 -17.96 -7.93 -9.41
CA THR A 249 -18.83 -8.15 -10.56
C THR A 249 -18.59 -9.53 -11.19
N TYR A 250 -17.34 -9.89 -11.49
CA TYR A 250 -17.03 -11.22 -12.06
C TYR A 250 -17.37 -12.36 -11.10
N ARG A 251 -17.15 -12.18 -9.80
CA ARG A 251 -17.52 -13.20 -8.80
C ARG A 251 -19.03 -13.40 -8.76
N LEU A 252 -19.79 -12.30 -8.78
CA LEU A 252 -21.24 -12.32 -8.78
C LEU A 252 -21.77 -12.98 -10.06
N GLU A 253 -21.24 -12.62 -11.22
CA GLU A 253 -21.60 -13.20 -12.51
C GLU A 253 -21.38 -14.72 -12.52
N ARG A 254 -20.21 -15.21 -12.06
CA ARG A 254 -19.94 -16.66 -11.96
C ARG A 254 -20.92 -17.37 -11.02
N MET A 255 -21.28 -16.76 -9.89
CA MET A 255 -22.25 -17.35 -8.97
C MET A 255 -23.64 -17.46 -9.61
N VAL A 256 -24.09 -16.39 -10.30
CA VAL A 256 -25.35 -16.38 -11.02
C VAL A 256 -25.36 -17.41 -12.15
N SER A 257 -24.31 -17.49 -12.96
CA SER A 257 -24.19 -18.51 -14.02
C SER A 257 -24.22 -19.92 -13.44
N LYS A 258 -23.54 -20.16 -12.32
CA LYS A 258 -23.55 -21.47 -11.66
C LYS A 258 -24.95 -21.83 -11.14
N MET A 259 -25.64 -20.91 -10.49
CA MET A 259 -27.01 -21.11 -10.02
C MET A 259 -27.98 -21.35 -11.18
N HIS A 260 -27.81 -20.65 -12.30
CA HIS A 260 -28.63 -20.84 -13.49
C HIS A 260 -28.41 -22.23 -14.10
N GLN A 261 -27.15 -22.68 -14.15
CA GLN A 261 -26.82 -24.03 -14.62
C GLN A 261 -27.42 -25.10 -13.70
N GLU A 262 -27.29 -24.96 -12.38
CA GLU A 262 -27.89 -25.88 -11.40
C GLU A 262 -29.42 -25.91 -11.50
N MET A 263 -30.06 -24.77 -11.76
CA MET A 263 -31.50 -24.68 -12.00
C MET A 263 -31.93 -25.45 -13.26
N ILE A 264 -31.20 -25.30 -14.37
CA ILE A 264 -31.46 -26.02 -15.62
C ILE A 264 -31.30 -27.52 -15.41
N ASP A 265 -30.21 -27.95 -14.79
CA ASP A 265 -29.93 -29.37 -14.52
C ASP A 265 -31.00 -29.98 -13.61
N MET A 266 -31.45 -29.27 -12.57
CA MET A 266 -32.55 -29.71 -11.71
C MET A 266 -33.87 -29.82 -12.48
N HIS A 267 -34.18 -28.85 -13.33
CA HIS A 267 -35.39 -28.88 -14.14
C HIS A 267 -35.36 -30.07 -15.12
N GLN A 268 -34.23 -30.31 -15.79
CA GLN A 268 -34.07 -31.47 -16.68
C GLN A 268 -34.21 -32.80 -15.94
N LYS A 269 -33.61 -32.94 -14.76
CA LYS A 269 -33.79 -34.14 -13.92
C LYS A 269 -35.24 -34.35 -13.52
N SER A 270 -35.91 -33.31 -13.04
CA SER A 270 -37.33 -33.39 -12.69
C SER A 270 -38.20 -33.79 -13.89
N MET A 271 -37.91 -33.26 -15.08
CA MET A 271 -38.64 -33.63 -16.31
C MET A 271 -38.37 -35.07 -16.72
N ALA A 272 -37.13 -35.56 -16.59
CA ALA A 272 -36.78 -36.95 -16.86
C ALA A 272 -37.47 -37.91 -15.88
N GLU A 273 -37.47 -37.59 -14.57
CA GLU A 273 -38.18 -38.35 -13.54
C GLU A 273 -39.69 -38.39 -13.80
N GLN A 274 -40.30 -37.27 -14.21
CA GLN A 274 -41.72 -37.23 -14.60
C GLN A 274 -42.00 -38.09 -15.84
N GLN A 275 -41.11 -38.09 -16.83
CA GLN A 275 -41.25 -38.93 -18.03
C GLN A 275 -41.14 -40.42 -17.71
N GLU A 276 -40.18 -40.81 -16.85
CA GLU A 276 -40.04 -42.19 -16.38
C GLU A 276 -41.27 -42.66 -15.60
N MET A 277 -41.75 -41.83 -14.67
CA MET A 277 -42.98 -42.13 -13.90
C MET A 277 -44.20 -42.28 -14.83
N LEU A 278 -44.36 -41.41 -15.83
CA LEU A 278 -45.42 -41.53 -16.82
C LEU A 278 -45.30 -42.79 -17.68
N ALA A 279 -44.07 -43.19 -18.04
CA ALA A 279 -43.83 -44.43 -18.79
C ALA A 279 -44.22 -45.66 -17.96
N GLN A 280 -43.81 -45.72 -16.69
CA GLN A 280 -44.20 -46.79 -15.76
C GLN A 280 -45.72 -46.87 -15.59
N MET A 281 -46.39 -45.74 -15.34
CA MET A 281 -47.86 -45.71 -15.24
C MET A 281 -48.55 -46.22 -16.50
N ARG A 282 -48.07 -45.85 -17.70
CA ARG A 282 -48.62 -46.35 -18.98
C ARG A 282 -48.45 -47.84 -19.13
N GLU A 283 -47.34 -48.39 -18.66
CA GLU A 283 -47.04 -49.82 -18.73
C GLU A 283 -47.91 -50.63 -17.76
N GLU A 284 -48.07 -50.17 -16.52
CA GLU A 284 -49.01 -50.74 -15.55
C GLU A 284 -50.45 -50.72 -16.07
N LEU A 285 -50.88 -49.61 -16.69
CA LEU A 285 -52.22 -49.50 -17.28
C LEU A 285 -52.43 -50.52 -18.41
N ARG A 286 -51.42 -50.71 -19.27
CA ARG A 286 -51.45 -51.74 -20.34
C ARG A 286 -51.55 -53.14 -19.77
N GLN A 287 -50.76 -53.46 -18.74
CA GLN A 287 -50.80 -54.77 -18.08
C GLN A 287 -52.17 -55.03 -17.45
N THR A 288 -52.74 -54.03 -16.77
CA THR A 288 -54.07 -54.11 -16.14
C THR A 288 -55.17 -54.31 -17.19
N GLN A 289 -55.14 -53.54 -18.29
CA GLN A 289 -56.06 -53.73 -19.41
C GLN A 289 -55.94 -55.12 -20.04
N HIS A 290 -54.71 -55.65 -20.18
CA HIS A 290 -54.50 -57.00 -20.70
C HIS A 290 -55.05 -58.10 -19.79
N MET A 291 -54.97 -57.94 -18.46
CA MET A 291 -55.57 -58.87 -17.50
C MET A 291 -57.09 -58.83 -17.53
N ILE A 292 -57.70 -57.65 -17.65
CA ILE A 292 -59.15 -57.49 -17.76
C ILE A 292 -59.68 -58.16 -19.04
N ARG A 293 -58.95 -58.06 -20.15
CA ARG A 293 -59.36 -58.62 -21.45
C ARG A 293 -59.22 -60.16 -21.56
N LYS A 294 -58.53 -60.79 -20.61
CA LYS A 294 -58.30 -62.25 -20.55
C LYS A 294 -59.24 -62.98 -19.58
N LYS A 295 -60.06 -62.26 -18.82
CA LYS A 295 -61.17 -62.79 -18.02
C LYS A 295 -62.47 -62.68 -18.81
#